data_AF-A0A4R2HDK3-F1
#
_entry.id   AF-A0A4R2HDK3-F1
#
_cell.length_a   1.000
_cell.length_b   1.000
_cell.length_c   1.000
_cell.angle_alpha   90.00
_cell.angle_beta   90.00
_cell.angle_gamma   90.00
#
_symmetry.space_group_name_H-M   'P 1'
#
loop_
_entity.id
_entity.type
_entity.pdbx_description
1 polymer ?
#
loop_
_entity_poly.entity_id
_entity_poly.type
_entity_poly.pdbx_seq_one_letter_code
_entity_poly.pdbx_strand_id
1 'polypeptide(L)'
;MKLGPTRATVTAATLKAPSCPIARPGDLVIWYQNTLRQRGTLLGHTPYGTGLVAPDDGGAHSKVPYDSFRLAEPEAAVGPIWAGLSHPGAILQATEEDLKAVQALMGSMVPPGIRHSDLTTEIWLHGFEVFLSGAALRNVLTGETTLDAELVTTMPYDRLERLVLSMYGEQNVASGDLLARAGRLRVGGRTGTADPAADIRMFRFDKPGSPTALFGADFRRDMDYGDFTCHSVYYEPSNAVFIDPCGTALEDVEQRCLTPNFEPKRLSPREQAVIGLRALSLKLSGYSLSEKGEAFFAELDESLAALSHVDRAAEIKEALGGGGRVLSDEVWQGVREVFVDLGHEHVWHKYFAPCRDMLS
;
A
#
# COMPACT_ATOMS: atom_id res chain seq x y z
N MET A 1 -9.65 15.18 24.68
CA MET A 1 -9.16 14.14 23.75
C MET A 1 -9.80 12.83 24.17
N LYS A 2 -10.73 12.27 23.39
CA LYS A 2 -11.22 10.91 23.67
C LYS A 2 -10.08 9.97 23.26
N LEU A 3 -9.53 9.22 24.21
CA LEU A 3 -8.67 8.10 23.88
C LEU A 3 -9.53 7.10 23.08
N GLY A 4 -9.02 6.64 21.94
CA GLY A 4 -9.66 5.61 21.14
C GLY A 4 -9.87 4.33 21.96
N PRO A 5 -10.69 3.39 21.47
CA PRO A 5 -10.87 2.11 22.14
C PRO A 5 -9.52 1.40 22.29
N THR A 6 -9.19 0.97 23.50
CA THR A 6 -7.93 0.27 23.76
C THR A 6 -7.96 -1.11 23.13
N ARG A 7 -7.12 -1.34 22.12
CA ARG A 7 -6.96 -2.65 21.47
C ARG A 7 -5.99 -3.52 22.26
N ALA A 8 -6.33 -4.79 22.44
CA ALA A 8 -5.45 -5.74 23.11
C ALA A 8 -4.32 -6.18 22.16
N THR A 9 -3.08 -6.19 22.63
CA THR A 9 -1.96 -6.77 21.88
C THR A 9 -2.10 -8.29 21.83
N VAL A 10 -1.87 -8.86 20.64
CA VAL A 10 -1.86 -10.30 20.41
C VAL A 10 -0.49 -10.75 19.92
N THR A 11 -0.14 -12.00 20.19
CA THR A 11 1.16 -12.54 19.76
C THR A 11 1.07 -13.17 18.37
N ALA A 12 2.12 -13.06 17.57
CA ALA A 12 2.15 -13.68 16.23
C ALA A 12 1.85 -15.20 16.26
N ALA A 13 2.30 -15.90 17.31
CA ALA A 13 2.11 -17.34 17.47
C ALA A 13 0.66 -17.79 17.69
N THR A 14 -0.24 -16.88 18.08
CA THR A 14 -1.67 -17.20 18.27
C THR A 14 -2.50 -17.02 17.00
N LEU A 15 -1.92 -16.44 15.95
CA LEU A 15 -2.62 -16.22 14.69
C LEU A 15 -2.60 -17.47 13.82
N LYS A 16 -3.72 -17.70 13.14
CA LYS A 16 -3.82 -18.70 12.07
C LYS A 16 -3.00 -18.21 10.88
N ALA A 17 -2.20 -19.08 10.28
CA ALA A 17 -1.53 -18.82 9.02
C ALA A 17 -2.26 -19.57 7.89
N PRO A 18 -2.26 -19.05 6.65
CA PRO A 18 -2.75 -19.81 5.52
C PRO A 18 -1.81 -20.99 5.27
N SER A 19 -2.37 -22.14 4.89
CA SER A 19 -1.56 -23.30 4.49
C SER A 19 -0.93 -23.01 3.14
N CYS A 20 0.38 -22.72 3.12
CA CYS A 20 1.10 -22.39 1.89
C CYS A 20 1.99 -23.56 1.48
N PRO A 21 1.63 -24.29 0.41
CA PRO A 21 2.47 -25.39 -0.08
C PRO A 21 3.64 -24.89 -0.95
N ILE A 22 3.80 -23.57 -1.11
CA ILE A 22 4.73 -22.95 -2.05
C ILE A 22 5.75 -22.15 -1.26
N ALA A 23 6.98 -22.07 -1.78
CA ALA A 23 8.02 -21.23 -1.22
C ALA A 23 7.60 -19.75 -1.17
N ARG A 24 8.03 -19.06 -0.13
CA ARG A 24 7.80 -17.65 0.18
C ARG A 24 9.13 -16.90 0.21
N PRO A 25 9.13 -15.57 0.02
CA PRO A 25 10.30 -14.77 0.29
C PRO A 25 10.86 -15.04 1.71
N GLY A 26 12.16 -15.34 1.79
CA GLY A 26 12.87 -15.78 2.98
C GLY A 26 13.12 -17.30 3.02
N ASP A 27 12.35 -18.11 2.28
CA ASP A 27 12.53 -19.56 2.28
C ASP A 27 13.83 -20.01 1.64
N LEU A 28 14.41 -21.06 2.21
CA LEU A 28 15.44 -21.84 1.56
C LEU A 28 14.81 -22.69 0.47
N VAL A 29 15.25 -22.48 -0.77
CA VAL A 29 14.73 -23.15 -1.96
C VAL A 29 15.81 -23.93 -2.68
N ILE A 30 15.38 -25.01 -3.33
CA ILE A 30 16.16 -25.81 -4.27
C ILE A 30 15.57 -25.60 -5.65
N TRP A 31 16.45 -25.41 -6.64
CA TRP A 31 16.10 -25.47 -8.06
C TRP A 31 17.18 -26.22 -8.82
N TYR A 32 16.95 -26.49 -10.11
CA TYR A 32 17.92 -27.12 -10.98
C TYR A 32 18.25 -26.19 -12.14
N GLN A 33 19.55 -26.02 -12.41
CA GLN A 33 20.04 -25.26 -13.56
C GLN A 33 21.06 -26.11 -14.30
N ASN A 34 20.82 -26.36 -15.59
CA ASN A 34 21.67 -27.23 -16.42
C ASN A 34 21.93 -28.59 -15.74
N THR A 35 20.89 -29.24 -15.21
CA THR A 35 20.94 -30.50 -14.44
C THR A 35 21.64 -30.45 -13.08
N LEU A 36 22.27 -29.32 -12.71
CA LEU A 36 22.91 -29.14 -11.41
C LEU A 36 21.89 -28.67 -10.38
N ARG A 37 21.86 -29.36 -9.23
CA ARG A 37 21.07 -28.94 -8.07
C ARG A 37 21.68 -27.69 -7.46
N GLN A 38 20.87 -26.65 -7.34
CA GLN A 38 21.21 -25.38 -6.71
C GLN A 38 20.44 -25.22 -5.39
N ARG A 39 20.95 -24.37 -4.49
CA ARG A 39 20.31 -24.02 -3.22
C ARG A 39 20.56 -22.55 -2.90
N GLY A 40 19.59 -21.90 -2.27
CA GLY A 40 19.67 -20.48 -1.92
C GLY A 40 18.40 -19.98 -1.23
N THR A 41 18.38 -18.70 -0.94
CA THR A 41 17.24 -18.01 -0.29
C THR A 41 16.40 -17.26 -1.31
N LEU A 42 15.11 -17.54 -1.36
CA LEU A 42 14.17 -16.79 -2.19
C LEU A 42 14.02 -15.36 -1.64
N LEU A 43 14.42 -14.34 -2.39
CA LEU A 43 14.36 -12.94 -1.94
C LEU A 43 13.01 -12.29 -2.21
N GLY A 44 12.33 -12.72 -3.28
CA GLY A 44 11.13 -12.08 -3.80
C GLY A 44 10.80 -12.57 -5.20
N HIS A 45 9.92 -11.85 -5.88
CA HIS A 45 9.56 -12.13 -7.27
C HIS A 45 9.40 -10.87 -8.10
N THR A 46 9.64 -11.02 -9.39
CA THR A 46 9.41 -10.00 -10.41
C THR A 46 7.91 -9.84 -10.71
N PRO A 47 7.52 -8.81 -11.47
CA PRO A 47 6.17 -8.65 -12.04
C PRO A 47 5.62 -9.87 -12.80
N TYR A 48 6.49 -10.72 -13.35
CA TYR A 48 6.10 -11.80 -14.25
C TYR A 48 6.26 -13.20 -13.60
N GLY A 49 6.11 -13.28 -12.28
CA GLY A 49 6.15 -14.58 -11.57
C GLY A 49 7.51 -15.27 -11.56
N THR A 50 8.60 -14.56 -11.89
CA THR A 50 9.95 -15.12 -11.76
C THR A 50 10.51 -14.77 -10.38
N GLY A 51 10.88 -15.79 -9.59
CA GLY A 51 11.52 -15.60 -8.30
C GLY A 51 12.99 -15.19 -8.44
N LEU A 52 13.44 -14.33 -7.54
CA LEU A 52 14.83 -13.93 -7.41
C LEU A 52 15.44 -14.66 -6.22
N VAL A 53 16.50 -15.42 -6.44
CA VAL A 53 17.15 -16.24 -5.41
C VAL A 53 18.58 -15.78 -5.20
N ALA A 54 18.99 -15.64 -3.94
CA ALA A 54 20.38 -15.49 -3.53
C ALA A 54 20.99 -16.88 -3.29
N PRO A 55 21.93 -17.34 -4.13
CA PRO A 55 22.56 -18.65 -3.95
C PRO A 55 23.40 -18.75 -2.67
N ASP A 56 23.44 -19.93 -2.05
CA ASP A 56 24.23 -20.19 -0.83
C ASP A 56 25.75 -20.03 -1.05
N ASP A 57 26.22 -20.21 -2.29
CA ASP A 57 27.64 -20.12 -2.66
C ASP A 57 28.13 -18.67 -2.83
N GLY A 58 27.26 -17.67 -2.61
CA GLY A 58 27.57 -16.25 -2.79
C GLY A 58 27.67 -15.82 -4.25
N GLY A 59 27.21 -16.66 -5.19
CA GLY A 59 27.13 -16.34 -6.61
C GLY A 59 26.12 -15.22 -6.92
N ALA A 60 26.05 -14.84 -8.21
CA ALA A 60 25.09 -13.86 -8.67
C ALA A 60 23.64 -14.34 -8.45
N HIS A 61 22.74 -13.39 -8.18
CA HIS A 61 21.33 -13.71 -8.00
C HIS A 61 20.75 -14.42 -9.24
N SER A 62 19.99 -15.49 -9.00
CA SER A 62 19.36 -16.28 -10.05
C SER A 62 17.90 -15.87 -10.21
N LYS A 63 17.45 -15.74 -11.46
CA LYS A 63 16.05 -15.55 -11.82
C LYS A 63 15.47 -16.87 -12.30
N VAL A 64 14.50 -17.41 -11.57
CA VAL A 64 13.98 -18.76 -11.80
C VAL A 64 12.45 -18.73 -11.74
N PRO A 65 11.72 -19.40 -12.64
CA PRO A 65 10.26 -19.46 -12.58
C PRO A 65 9.78 -19.98 -11.23
N TYR A 66 8.75 -19.36 -10.64
CA TYR A 66 8.30 -19.70 -9.28
C TYR A 66 7.97 -21.19 -9.10
N ASP A 67 7.38 -21.81 -10.13
CA ASP A 67 6.97 -23.22 -10.14
C ASP A 67 8.15 -24.21 -10.17
N SER A 68 9.37 -23.71 -10.37
CA SER A 68 10.60 -24.53 -10.39
C SER A 68 11.24 -24.69 -9.02
N PHE A 69 10.76 -23.95 -8.00
CA PHE A 69 11.27 -24.06 -6.65
C PHE A 69 10.70 -25.26 -5.90
N ARG A 70 11.53 -25.85 -5.05
CA ARG A 70 11.10 -26.73 -3.96
C ARG A 70 11.63 -26.17 -2.66
N LEU A 71 10.85 -26.24 -1.60
CA LEU A 71 11.36 -25.98 -0.26
C LEU A 71 12.53 -26.92 0.04
N ALA A 72 13.65 -26.36 0.46
CA ALA A 72 14.80 -27.15 0.90
C ALA A 72 14.48 -27.84 2.23
N GLU A 73 13.77 -27.14 3.11
CA GLU A 73 13.48 -27.54 4.48
C GLU A 73 12.02 -27.18 4.80
N PRO A 74 11.03 -28.02 4.43
CA PRO A 74 9.62 -27.71 4.61
C PRO A 74 9.21 -27.43 6.07
N GLU A 75 9.84 -28.10 7.02
CA GLU A 75 9.60 -27.92 8.47
C GLU A 75 10.17 -26.61 9.02
N ALA A 76 11.12 -25.99 8.29
CA ALA A 76 11.74 -24.72 8.61
C ALA A 76 11.28 -23.60 7.66
N ALA A 77 10.18 -23.82 6.93
CA ALA A 77 9.61 -22.81 6.06
C ALA A 77 9.27 -21.55 6.86
N VAL A 78 9.54 -20.40 6.26
CA VAL A 78 9.23 -19.09 6.81
C VAL A 78 7.73 -19.04 7.07
N GLY A 79 7.41 -18.72 8.32
CA GLY A 79 6.04 -18.56 8.77
C GLY A 79 5.32 -17.40 8.08
N PRO A 80 4.13 -17.01 8.56
CA PRO A 80 3.44 -15.86 8.02
C PRO A 80 4.25 -14.57 8.25
N ILE A 81 4.08 -13.59 7.37
CA ILE A 81 4.94 -12.39 7.34
C ILE A 81 4.94 -11.59 8.65
N TRP A 82 3.86 -11.63 9.43
CA TRP A 82 3.77 -10.98 10.73
C TRP A 82 4.62 -11.64 11.82
N ALA A 83 5.13 -12.85 11.60
CA ALA A 83 6.12 -13.46 12.48
C ALA A 83 7.47 -12.71 12.44
N GLY A 84 7.76 -12.04 11.33
CA GLY A 84 8.95 -11.19 11.17
C GLY A 84 8.77 -9.75 11.66
N LEU A 85 7.64 -9.42 12.30
CA LEU A 85 7.36 -8.07 12.77
C LEU A 85 8.36 -7.67 13.88
N SER A 86 9.24 -6.72 13.59
CA SER A 86 10.22 -6.20 14.53
C SER A 86 9.66 -5.07 15.37
N HIS A 87 10.17 -4.88 16.60
CA HIS A 87 9.91 -3.68 17.41
C HIS A 87 10.27 -2.40 16.62
N PRO A 88 9.44 -1.34 16.65
CA PRO A 88 8.27 -1.10 17.50
C PRO A 88 6.93 -1.73 17.05
N GLY A 89 6.91 -2.52 15.98
CA GLY A 89 5.68 -3.07 15.43
C GLY A 89 4.84 -3.89 16.41
N ALA A 90 3.53 -3.80 16.25
CA ALA A 90 2.54 -4.46 17.10
C ALA A 90 1.43 -5.14 16.29
N ILE A 91 0.86 -6.19 16.87
CA ILE A 91 -0.37 -6.83 16.38
C ILE A 91 -1.46 -6.59 17.40
N LEU A 92 -2.58 -6.04 16.96
CA LEU A 92 -3.64 -5.52 17.82
C LEU A 92 -4.98 -6.16 17.42
N GLN A 93 -5.69 -6.72 18.40
CA GLN A 93 -7.02 -7.27 18.18
C GLN A 93 -7.98 -6.16 17.78
N ALA A 94 -8.75 -6.36 16.71
CA ALA A 94 -9.80 -5.43 16.33
C ALA A 94 -10.93 -5.43 17.38
N THR A 95 -11.45 -4.26 17.69
CA THR A 95 -12.62 -4.10 18.57
C THR A 95 -13.92 -4.43 17.83
N GLU A 96 -15.04 -4.55 18.53
CA GLU A 96 -16.34 -4.77 17.90
C GLU A 96 -16.74 -3.64 16.92
N GLU A 97 -16.40 -2.39 17.27
CA GLU A 97 -16.64 -1.23 16.41
C GLU A 97 -15.80 -1.28 15.14
N ASP A 98 -14.50 -1.62 15.28
CA ASP A 98 -13.60 -1.83 14.15
C ASP A 98 -14.14 -2.92 13.21
N LEU A 99 -14.55 -4.07 13.77
CA LEU A 99 -15.06 -5.19 13.00
C LEU A 99 -16.32 -4.82 12.23
N LYS A 100 -17.26 -4.10 12.86
CA LYS A 100 -18.47 -3.63 12.18
C LYS A 100 -18.15 -2.72 11.00
N ALA A 101 -17.23 -1.77 11.20
CA ALA A 101 -16.83 -0.82 10.16
C ALA A 101 -16.13 -1.53 9.00
N VAL A 102 -15.17 -2.40 9.30
CA VAL A 102 -14.43 -3.17 8.28
C VAL A 102 -15.34 -4.17 7.55
N GLN A 103 -16.25 -4.85 8.25
CA GLN A 103 -17.20 -5.77 7.62
C GLN A 103 -18.13 -5.06 6.63
N ALA A 104 -18.50 -3.79 6.88
CA ALA A 104 -19.29 -3.01 5.93
C ALA A 104 -18.53 -2.77 4.61
N LEU A 105 -17.25 -2.41 4.69
CA LEU A 105 -16.39 -2.31 3.50
C LEU A 105 -16.22 -3.69 2.86
N MET A 106 -15.78 -4.70 3.62
CA MET A 106 -15.48 -6.04 3.09
C MET A 106 -16.70 -6.74 2.46
N GLY A 107 -17.92 -6.39 2.89
CA GLY A 107 -19.17 -6.88 2.33
C GLY A 107 -19.63 -6.16 1.05
N SER A 108 -18.94 -5.11 0.61
CA SER A 108 -19.25 -4.36 -0.62
C SER A 108 -18.98 -5.24 -1.85
N MET A 109 -19.92 -5.21 -2.81
CA MET A 109 -19.83 -5.99 -4.03
C MET A 109 -19.12 -5.21 -5.13
N VAL A 110 -18.03 -5.78 -5.64
CA VAL A 110 -17.35 -5.32 -6.84
C VAL A 110 -18.00 -6.00 -8.05
N PRO A 111 -18.39 -5.28 -9.11
CA PRO A 111 -18.90 -5.90 -10.33
C PRO A 111 -17.94 -7.00 -10.83
N PRO A 112 -18.43 -8.20 -11.18
CA PRO A 112 -19.81 -8.56 -11.50
C PRO A 112 -20.68 -9.05 -10.32
N GLY A 113 -20.25 -8.88 -9.06
CA GLY A 113 -21.04 -9.27 -7.87
C GLY A 113 -20.23 -10.02 -6.81
N ILE A 114 -18.90 -9.91 -6.83
CA ILE A 114 -17.98 -10.55 -5.89
C ILE A 114 -17.68 -9.58 -4.76
N ARG A 115 -17.75 -10.03 -3.50
CA ARG A 115 -17.41 -9.18 -2.36
C ARG A 115 -15.89 -9.09 -2.18
N HIS A 116 -15.41 -8.00 -1.59
CA HIS A 116 -14.02 -7.91 -1.16
C HIS A 116 -13.63 -9.09 -0.24
N SER A 117 -14.55 -9.53 0.63
CA SER A 117 -14.35 -10.71 1.50
C SER A 117 -14.13 -12.01 0.74
N ASP A 118 -14.79 -12.18 -0.40
CA ASP A 118 -14.68 -13.39 -1.21
C ASP A 118 -13.30 -13.44 -1.85
N LEU A 119 -12.83 -12.33 -2.43
CA LEU A 119 -11.48 -12.19 -2.97
C LEU A 119 -10.41 -12.45 -1.90
N THR A 120 -10.54 -11.88 -0.70
CA THR A 120 -9.57 -12.13 0.37
C THR A 120 -9.57 -13.59 0.82
N THR A 121 -10.74 -14.23 0.84
CA THR A 121 -10.87 -15.65 1.19
C THR A 121 -10.19 -16.53 0.14
N GLU A 122 -10.39 -16.25 -1.15
CA GLU A 122 -9.75 -17.01 -2.23
C GLU A 122 -8.22 -16.90 -2.17
N ILE A 123 -7.67 -15.69 -1.98
CA ILE A 123 -6.22 -15.49 -1.82
C ILE A 123 -5.69 -16.30 -0.62
N TRP A 124 -6.42 -16.30 0.50
CA TRP A 124 -6.09 -17.09 1.69
C TRP A 124 -6.10 -18.60 1.43
N LEU A 125 -7.14 -19.10 0.76
CA LEU A 125 -7.28 -20.52 0.41
C LEU A 125 -6.20 -20.99 -0.57
N HIS A 126 -5.66 -20.07 -1.38
CA HIS A 126 -4.49 -20.30 -2.22
C HIS A 126 -3.14 -20.29 -1.46
N GLY A 127 -3.17 -20.06 -0.14
CA GLY A 127 -2.00 -20.14 0.73
C GLY A 127 -1.28 -18.82 0.96
N PHE A 128 -1.86 -17.69 0.58
CA PHE A 128 -1.22 -16.38 0.64
C PHE A 128 -1.91 -15.45 1.64
N GLU A 129 -1.12 -14.63 2.31
CA GLU A 129 -1.63 -13.58 3.17
C GLU A 129 -2.22 -12.43 2.34
N VAL A 130 -3.28 -11.81 2.84
CA VAL A 130 -3.90 -10.63 2.25
C VAL A 130 -4.39 -9.70 3.36
N PHE A 131 -4.21 -8.41 3.14
CA PHE A 131 -4.51 -7.37 4.11
C PHE A 131 -5.31 -6.26 3.45
N LEU A 132 -6.32 -5.74 4.15
CA LEU A 132 -6.87 -4.43 3.83
C LEU A 132 -5.92 -3.36 4.36
N SER A 133 -5.61 -2.32 3.58
CA SER A 133 -4.61 -1.31 3.96
C SER A 133 -4.92 0.07 3.36
N GLY A 134 -3.97 1.00 3.47
CA GLY A 134 -3.94 2.27 2.78
C GLY A 134 -5.06 3.24 3.17
N ALA A 135 -5.45 4.09 2.23
CA ALA A 135 -6.44 5.13 2.46
C ALA A 135 -7.83 4.56 2.78
N ALA A 136 -8.20 3.43 2.16
CA ALA A 136 -9.47 2.76 2.41
C ALA A 136 -9.62 2.35 3.87
N LEU A 137 -8.60 1.67 4.43
CA LEU A 137 -8.63 1.24 5.82
C LEU A 137 -8.68 2.44 6.78
N ARG A 138 -7.83 3.44 6.55
CA ARG A 138 -7.80 4.67 7.35
C ARG A 138 -9.18 5.34 7.37
N ASN A 139 -9.81 5.50 6.21
CA ASN A 139 -11.13 6.14 6.10
C ASN A 139 -12.20 5.37 6.89
N VAL A 140 -12.21 4.03 6.79
CA VAL A 140 -13.13 3.19 7.59
C VAL A 140 -12.92 3.42 9.09
N LEU A 141 -11.68 3.46 9.55
CA LEU A 141 -11.34 3.64 10.97
C LEU A 141 -11.64 5.06 11.47
N THR A 142 -11.62 6.07 10.59
CA THR A 142 -12.02 7.45 10.92
C THR A 142 -13.53 7.70 10.77
N GLY A 143 -14.31 6.66 10.49
CA GLY A 143 -15.77 6.71 10.35
C GLY A 143 -16.26 7.24 9.00
N GLU A 144 -15.37 7.34 8.01
CA GLU A 144 -15.72 7.73 6.65
C GLU A 144 -16.21 6.52 5.85
N THR A 145 -17.22 6.75 5.00
CA THR A 145 -17.72 5.71 4.10
C THR A 145 -16.81 5.61 2.88
N THR A 146 -16.28 4.42 2.63
CA THR A 146 -15.61 4.06 1.37
C THR A 146 -16.19 2.75 0.85
N LEU A 147 -16.26 2.63 -0.47
CA LEU A 147 -16.64 1.39 -1.16
C LEU A 147 -15.44 0.69 -1.78
N ASP A 148 -14.39 1.47 -2.06
CA ASP A 148 -13.16 0.98 -2.66
C ASP A 148 -12.27 0.40 -1.57
N ALA A 149 -11.74 -0.80 -1.83
CA ALA A 149 -10.78 -1.45 -0.97
C ALA A 149 -9.38 -1.36 -1.58
N GLU A 150 -8.38 -1.10 -0.74
CA GLU A 150 -6.98 -1.28 -1.09
C GLU A 150 -6.46 -2.54 -0.37
N LEU A 151 -6.11 -3.56 -1.16
CA LEU A 151 -5.65 -4.84 -0.67
C LEU A 151 -4.15 -5.02 -0.94
N VAL A 152 -3.43 -5.61 0.01
CA VAL A 152 -2.01 -5.94 -0.10
C VAL A 152 -1.85 -7.43 0.10
N THR A 153 -1.10 -8.12 -0.78
CA THR A 153 -0.93 -9.58 -0.68
C THR A 153 0.49 -10.04 -0.91
N THR A 154 0.82 -11.20 -0.35
CA THR A 154 2.05 -11.96 -0.63
C THR A 154 1.94 -12.85 -1.87
N MET A 155 0.76 -12.93 -2.50
CA MET A 155 0.53 -13.70 -3.71
C MET A 155 1.32 -13.13 -4.90
N PRO A 156 2.10 -13.96 -5.63
CA PRO A 156 2.79 -13.52 -6.83
C PRO A 156 1.84 -12.97 -7.89
N TYR A 157 2.28 -11.93 -8.61
CA TYR A 157 1.44 -11.17 -9.56
C TYR A 157 0.75 -12.06 -10.59
N ASP A 158 1.49 -12.96 -11.24
CA ASP A 158 0.99 -13.83 -12.30
C ASP A 158 -0.09 -14.80 -11.79
N ARG A 159 0.02 -15.23 -10.54
CA ARG A 159 -0.98 -16.08 -9.87
C ARG A 159 -2.20 -15.26 -9.47
N LEU A 160 -1.98 -14.08 -8.91
CA LEU A 160 -3.04 -13.15 -8.54
C LEU A 160 -3.83 -12.72 -9.78
N GLU A 161 -3.16 -12.37 -10.89
CA GLU A 161 -3.79 -12.00 -12.15
C GLU A 161 -4.68 -13.13 -12.68
N ARG A 162 -4.18 -14.38 -12.70
CA ARG A 162 -5.00 -15.54 -13.10
C ARG A 162 -6.21 -15.74 -12.21
N LEU A 163 -6.04 -15.65 -10.89
CA LEU A 163 -7.14 -15.77 -9.93
C LEU A 163 -8.19 -14.69 -10.19
N VAL A 164 -7.76 -13.44 -10.23
CA VAL A 164 -8.63 -12.27 -10.42
C VAL A 164 -9.34 -12.32 -11.78
N LEU A 165 -8.65 -12.69 -12.86
CA LEU A 165 -9.27 -12.88 -14.18
C LEU A 165 -10.33 -14.00 -14.15
N SER A 166 -10.08 -15.10 -13.43
CA SER A 166 -11.04 -16.20 -13.32
C SER A 166 -12.28 -15.82 -12.52
N MET A 167 -12.12 -14.96 -11.51
CA MET A 167 -13.21 -14.49 -10.65
C MET A 167 -14.04 -13.40 -11.35
N TYR A 168 -13.39 -12.38 -11.92
CA TYR A 168 -14.05 -11.16 -12.39
C TYR A 168 -14.29 -11.12 -13.91
N GLY A 169 -13.55 -11.91 -14.69
CA GLY A 169 -13.51 -11.83 -16.15
C GLY A 169 -12.67 -10.67 -16.68
N GLU A 170 -12.03 -10.85 -17.84
CA GLU A 170 -11.08 -9.90 -18.44
C GLU A 170 -11.60 -8.45 -18.53
N GLN A 171 -12.88 -8.27 -18.85
CA GLN A 171 -13.50 -6.96 -19.03
C GLN A 171 -13.61 -6.12 -17.73
N ASN A 172 -13.46 -6.75 -16.55
CA ASN A 172 -13.57 -6.09 -15.25
C ASN A 172 -12.22 -5.90 -14.55
N VAL A 173 -11.13 -6.33 -15.19
CA VAL A 173 -9.78 -6.28 -14.62
C VAL A 173 -8.95 -5.30 -15.43
N ALA A 174 -8.43 -4.27 -14.76
CA ALA A 174 -7.37 -3.45 -15.32
C ALA A 174 -6.03 -4.13 -15.01
N SER A 175 -5.43 -4.72 -16.04
CA SER A 175 -4.06 -5.25 -16.01
C SER A 175 -3.25 -4.72 -17.20
N GLY A 176 -1.94 -5.01 -17.20
CA GLY A 176 -1.03 -4.55 -18.23
C GLY A 176 0.38 -4.31 -17.70
N ASP A 177 1.35 -4.12 -18.60
CA ASP A 177 2.77 -4.08 -18.26
C ASP A 177 3.13 -3.01 -17.20
N LEU A 178 2.54 -1.82 -17.29
CA LEU A 178 2.78 -0.75 -16.31
C LEU A 178 2.25 -1.11 -14.92
N LEU A 179 1.05 -1.68 -14.85
CA LEU A 179 0.44 -2.14 -13.60
C LEU A 179 1.19 -3.34 -13.02
N ALA A 180 1.61 -4.28 -13.85
CA ALA A 180 2.45 -5.40 -13.45
C ALA A 180 3.77 -4.92 -12.84
N ARG A 181 4.47 -3.99 -13.49
CA ARG A 181 5.72 -3.40 -12.97
C ARG A 181 5.51 -2.61 -11.68
N ALA A 182 4.36 -1.97 -11.52
CA ALA A 182 3.97 -1.33 -10.27
C ALA A 182 3.54 -2.32 -9.18
N GLY A 183 3.32 -3.58 -9.57
CA GLY A 183 2.82 -4.64 -8.71
C GLY A 183 1.39 -4.41 -8.27
N ARG A 184 0.54 -4.01 -9.22
CA ARG A 184 -0.85 -3.60 -8.98
C ARG A 184 -1.79 -4.27 -9.98
N LEU A 185 -2.97 -4.62 -9.50
CA LEU A 185 -4.14 -4.97 -10.28
C LEU A 185 -5.31 -4.16 -9.75
N ARG A 186 -6.21 -3.76 -10.62
CA ARG A 186 -7.47 -3.13 -10.21
C ARG A 186 -8.63 -3.93 -10.77
N VAL A 187 -9.64 -4.14 -9.95
CA VAL A 187 -10.92 -4.73 -10.36
C VAL A 187 -12.08 -3.80 -10.09
N GLY A 188 -13.08 -3.81 -10.97
CA GLY A 188 -14.26 -2.96 -10.84
C GLY A 188 -13.96 -1.47 -11.07
N GLY A 189 -14.78 -0.58 -10.49
CA GLY A 189 -14.62 0.87 -10.62
C GLY A 189 -14.65 1.36 -12.06
N ARG A 190 -15.69 1.01 -12.84
CA ARG A 190 -15.82 1.45 -14.23
C ARG A 190 -15.76 2.97 -14.31
N THR A 191 -14.97 3.51 -15.24
CA THR A 191 -14.79 4.95 -15.39
C THR A 191 -16.14 5.67 -15.51
N GLY A 192 -16.36 6.68 -14.67
CA GLY A 192 -17.61 7.45 -14.64
C GLY A 192 -18.77 6.78 -13.88
N THR A 193 -18.52 5.66 -13.22
CA THR A 193 -19.50 5.02 -12.31
C THR A 193 -19.08 5.18 -10.86
N ALA A 194 -20.03 5.02 -9.93
CA ALA A 194 -19.77 4.90 -8.50
C ALA A 194 -19.65 3.42 -8.07
N ASP A 195 -19.31 2.53 -9.00
CA ASP A 195 -19.17 1.12 -8.74
C ASP A 195 -17.96 0.89 -7.81
N PRO A 196 -18.08 0.04 -6.76
CA PRO A 196 -16.95 -0.32 -5.92
C PRO A 196 -15.79 -0.92 -6.73
N ALA A 197 -14.57 -0.64 -6.30
CA ALA A 197 -13.35 -1.20 -6.86
C ALA A 197 -12.47 -1.85 -5.79
N ALA A 198 -11.61 -2.79 -6.21
CA ALA A 198 -10.51 -3.26 -5.38
C ALA A 198 -9.19 -2.98 -6.09
N ASP A 199 -8.34 -2.17 -5.47
CA ASP A 199 -6.95 -2.01 -5.86
C ASP A 199 -6.12 -3.02 -5.07
N ILE A 200 -5.54 -3.98 -5.76
CA ILE A 200 -4.77 -5.05 -5.17
C ILE A 200 -3.31 -4.81 -5.52
N ARG A 201 -2.43 -4.82 -4.52
CA ARG A 201 -0.99 -4.67 -4.72
C ARG A 201 -0.19 -5.75 -4.00
N MET A 202 1.03 -5.98 -4.47
CA MET A 202 1.97 -6.83 -3.73
C MET A 202 2.81 -6.00 -2.75
N PHE A 203 3.40 -6.68 -1.77
CA PHE A 203 4.42 -6.07 -0.90
C PHE A 203 5.63 -5.66 -1.73
N ARG A 204 6.01 -4.39 -1.65
CA ARG A 204 7.15 -3.81 -2.34
C ARG A 204 8.44 -4.23 -1.65
N PHE A 205 9.41 -4.70 -2.43
CA PHE A 205 10.75 -5.01 -1.94
C PHE A 205 11.81 -4.08 -2.53
N ASP A 206 11.63 -3.70 -3.79
CA ASP A 206 12.45 -2.72 -4.50
C ASP A 206 11.55 -1.75 -5.29
N LYS A 207 12.14 -0.75 -5.96
CA LYS A 207 11.44 0.38 -6.59
C LYS A 207 10.30 -0.09 -7.53
N PRO A 208 9.03 0.10 -7.14
CA PRO A 208 7.89 -0.27 -7.97
C PRO A 208 7.83 0.59 -9.24
N GLY A 209 7.29 0.04 -10.32
CA GLY A 209 7.17 0.70 -11.62
C GLY A 209 8.46 0.69 -12.45
N SER A 210 9.58 0.22 -11.88
CA SER A 210 10.86 0.12 -12.58
C SER A 210 11.01 -1.22 -13.34
N PRO A 211 11.90 -1.30 -14.35
CA PRO A 211 12.25 -2.58 -15.00
C PRO A 211 12.87 -3.62 -14.07
N THR A 212 13.35 -3.18 -12.90
CA THR A 212 13.96 -4.03 -11.86
C THR A 212 13.05 -4.23 -10.66
N ALA A 213 11.76 -3.87 -10.75
CA ALA A 213 10.81 -3.99 -9.66
C ALA A 213 10.83 -5.42 -9.08
N LEU A 214 10.87 -5.47 -7.74
CA LEU A 214 10.83 -6.71 -6.98
C LEU A 214 9.78 -6.59 -5.87
N PHE A 215 9.03 -7.66 -5.69
CA PHE A 215 8.01 -7.79 -4.67
C PHE A 215 8.37 -8.90 -3.70
N GLY A 216 8.02 -8.71 -2.44
CA GLY A 216 8.47 -9.54 -1.34
C GLY A 216 7.34 -9.82 -0.35
N ALA A 217 7.70 -9.91 0.92
CA ALA A 217 6.80 -10.29 2.00
C ALA A 217 7.26 -9.65 3.33
N ASP A 218 7.53 -8.34 3.29
CA ASP A 218 8.15 -7.58 4.39
C ASP A 218 7.43 -6.24 4.58
N PHE A 219 6.84 -6.05 5.76
CA PHE A 219 6.11 -4.83 6.10
C PHE A 219 6.98 -3.59 6.09
N ARG A 220 8.20 -3.68 6.64
CA ARG A 220 9.12 -2.54 6.78
C ARG A 220 9.57 -2.07 5.40
N ARG A 221 9.96 -2.98 4.52
CA ARG A 221 10.33 -2.65 3.15
C ARG A 221 9.17 -2.05 2.37
N ASP A 222 7.95 -2.56 2.56
CA ASP A 222 6.79 -1.98 1.89
C ASP A 222 6.50 -0.56 2.37
N MET A 223 6.62 -0.34 3.68
CA MET A 223 6.44 0.96 4.32
C MET A 223 7.44 2.02 3.88
N ASP A 224 8.68 1.63 3.54
CA ASP A 224 9.69 2.57 3.02
C ASP A 224 9.23 3.30 1.74
N TYR A 225 8.23 2.75 1.04
CA TYR A 225 7.61 3.33 -0.15
C TYR A 225 6.23 3.95 0.14
N GLY A 226 5.80 4.00 1.39
CA GLY A 226 4.57 4.64 1.85
C GLY A 226 4.77 6.11 2.22
N ASP A 227 3.69 6.86 2.18
CA ASP A 227 3.67 8.32 2.38
C ASP A 227 3.70 8.65 3.89
N PHE A 228 2.67 8.19 4.60
CA PHE A 228 2.44 8.49 6.00
C PHE A 228 2.16 7.22 6.79
N THR A 229 2.48 7.24 8.08
CA THR A 229 2.22 6.15 9.02
C THR A 229 0.74 5.77 9.05
N CYS A 230 -0.18 6.73 8.96
CA CYS A 230 -1.63 6.47 8.93
C CYS A 230 -2.11 5.69 7.70
N HIS A 231 -1.27 5.50 6.67
CA HIS A 231 -1.50 4.59 5.54
C HIS A 231 -0.82 3.23 5.69
N SER A 232 -0.05 3.06 6.77
CA SER A 232 0.79 1.89 7.02
C SER A 232 0.17 0.95 8.07
N VAL A 233 -1.16 0.99 8.22
CA VAL A 233 -1.94 0.00 8.97
C VAL A 233 -2.40 -1.09 8.00
N TYR A 234 -2.35 -2.34 8.47
CA TYR A 234 -2.83 -3.50 7.73
C TYR A 234 -3.86 -4.23 8.57
N TYR A 235 -5.01 -4.56 8.00
CA TYR A 235 -6.01 -5.40 8.65
C TYR A 235 -6.01 -6.79 8.00
N GLU A 236 -5.78 -7.82 8.79
CA GLU A 236 -5.85 -9.22 8.35
C GLU A 236 -7.23 -9.80 8.69
N PRO A 237 -8.08 -10.08 7.68
CA PRO A 237 -9.48 -10.43 7.92
C PRO A 237 -9.68 -11.80 8.56
N SER A 238 -8.79 -12.77 8.35
CA SER A 238 -8.98 -14.16 8.81
C SER A 238 -8.79 -14.31 10.33
N ASN A 239 -7.93 -13.47 10.91
CA ASN A 239 -7.64 -13.40 12.34
C ASN A 239 -8.31 -12.21 13.03
N ALA A 240 -8.91 -11.28 12.27
CA ALA A 240 -9.55 -10.08 12.81
C ALA A 240 -8.57 -9.20 13.61
N VAL A 241 -7.37 -8.99 13.07
CA VAL A 241 -6.30 -8.22 13.72
C VAL A 241 -5.80 -7.08 12.84
N PHE A 242 -5.36 -6.01 13.47
CA PHE A 242 -4.53 -5.00 12.86
C PHE A 242 -3.05 -5.34 13.07
N ILE A 243 -2.26 -5.08 12.05
CA ILE A 243 -0.81 -5.10 12.09
C ILE A 243 -0.37 -3.65 11.87
N ASP A 244 0.31 -3.12 12.89
CA ASP A 244 0.90 -1.79 12.90
C ASP A 244 2.41 -1.95 12.95
N PRO A 245 3.12 -1.94 11.80
CA PRO A 245 4.55 -2.18 11.79
C PRO A 245 5.37 -0.99 12.31
N CYS A 246 4.78 0.20 12.40
CA CYS A 246 5.40 1.40 12.98
C CYS A 246 5.22 1.47 14.52
N GLY A 247 4.23 0.77 15.06
CA GLY A 247 3.79 0.90 16.45
C GLY A 247 2.99 2.17 16.76
N THR A 248 2.85 3.09 15.80
CA THR A 248 2.12 4.36 15.95
C THR A 248 1.09 4.60 14.84
N ALA A 249 1.03 3.73 13.81
CA ALA A 249 0.20 3.96 12.64
C ALA A 249 -1.29 4.04 13.00
N LEU A 250 -1.77 3.16 13.88
CA LEU A 250 -3.17 3.19 14.33
C LEU A 250 -3.49 4.43 15.17
N GLU A 251 -2.57 4.85 16.04
CA GLU A 251 -2.73 6.09 16.80
C GLU A 251 -2.79 7.31 15.87
N ASP A 252 -1.92 7.35 14.86
CA ASP A 252 -1.91 8.41 13.85
C ASP A 252 -3.23 8.44 13.05
N VAL A 253 -3.85 7.30 12.75
CA VAL A 253 -5.19 7.23 12.13
C VAL A 253 -6.25 7.85 13.05
N GLU A 254 -6.28 7.44 14.32
CA GLU A 254 -7.30 7.89 15.29
C GLU A 254 -7.18 9.39 15.59
N GLN A 255 -5.95 9.89 15.70
CA GLN A 255 -5.66 11.30 15.96
C GLN A 255 -5.74 12.16 14.70
N ARG A 256 -5.95 11.54 13.52
CA ARG A 256 -5.83 12.19 12.21
C ARG A 256 -4.49 12.93 12.07
N CYS A 257 -3.40 12.28 12.49
CA CYS A 257 -2.06 12.82 12.44
C CYS A 257 -1.31 12.32 11.20
N LEU A 258 -0.54 13.19 10.57
CA LEU A 258 0.34 12.86 9.46
C LEU A 258 1.80 12.80 9.95
N THR A 259 2.31 11.59 10.08
CA THR A 259 3.72 11.32 10.36
C THR A 259 4.35 10.70 9.11
N PRO A 260 5.32 11.37 8.46
CA PRO A 260 6.03 10.78 7.31
C PRO A 260 6.67 9.44 7.67
N ASN A 261 6.49 8.43 6.80
CA ASN A 261 7.02 7.07 7.00
C ASN A 261 8.16 6.69 6.02
N PHE A 262 8.57 7.62 5.15
CA PHE A 262 9.63 7.42 4.18
C PHE A 262 10.95 8.04 4.66
N GLU A 263 12.06 7.58 4.07
CA GLU A 263 13.34 8.26 4.15
C GLU A 263 13.44 9.29 3.02
N PRO A 264 13.50 10.61 3.30
CA PRO A 264 13.50 11.64 2.25
C PRO A 264 14.59 11.44 1.19
N LYS A 265 15.77 10.95 1.60
CA LYS A 265 16.91 10.68 0.70
C LYS A 265 16.67 9.57 -0.31
N ARG A 266 15.68 8.70 -0.09
CA ARG A 266 15.31 7.61 -1.01
C ARG A 266 14.32 8.06 -2.07
N LEU A 267 13.73 9.24 -1.91
CA LEU A 267 12.75 9.81 -2.83
C LEU A 267 13.38 10.91 -3.68
N SER A 268 13.05 10.92 -4.96
CA SER A 268 13.32 12.05 -5.84
C SER A 268 12.51 13.28 -5.41
N PRO A 269 12.96 14.51 -5.72
CA PRO A 269 12.20 15.73 -5.45
C PRO A 269 10.77 15.69 -6.01
N ARG A 270 10.56 15.05 -7.16
CA ARG A 270 9.23 14.82 -7.72
C ARG A 270 8.35 13.94 -6.82
N GLU A 271 8.87 12.81 -6.35
CA GLU A 271 8.12 11.91 -5.45
C GLU A 271 7.77 12.63 -4.13
N GLN A 272 8.71 13.42 -3.59
CA GLN A 272 8.45 14.25 -2.39
C GLN A 272 7.37 15.31 -2.64
N ALA A 273 7.38 15.98 -3.80
CA ALA A 273 6.35 16.96 -4.16
C ALA A 273 4.94 16.32 -4.20
N VAL A 274 4.81 15.14 -4.80
CA VAL A 274 3.54 14.40 -4.86
C VAL A 274 3.05 14.03 -3.46
N ILE A 275 3.95 13.59 -2.56
CA ILE A 275 3.60 13.31 -1.16
C ILE A 275 3.15 14.57 -0.43
N GLY A 276 3.83 15.71 -0.64
CA GLY A 276 3.42 17.00 -0.06
C GLY A 276 2.04 17.46 -0.52
N LEU A 277 1.70 17.25 -1.80
CA LEU A 277 0.37 17.52 -2.33
C LEU A 277 -0.71 16.62 -1.70
N ARG A 278 -0.40 15.34 -1.44
CA ARG A 278 -1.30 14.46 -0.67
C ARG A 278 -1.44 14.91 0.78
N ALA A 279 -0.35 15.35 1.42
CA ALA A 279 -0.38 15.91 2.77
C ALA A 279 -1.34 17.10 2.86
N LEU A 280 -1.28 17.99 1.88
CA LEU A 280 -2.17 19.15 1.76
C LEU A 280 -3.65 18.72 1.63
N SER A 281 -3.95 17.75 0.77
CA SER A 281 -5.30 17.19 0.63
C SER A 281 -5.84 16.62 1.96
N LEU A 282 -5.00 15.94 2.73
CA LEU A 282 -5.35 15.41 4.05
C LEU A 282 -5.50 16.50 5.10
N LYS A 283 -4.66 17.55 5.08
CA LYS A 283 -4.82 18.74 5.93
C LYS A 283 -6.17 19.41 5.72
N LEU A 284 -6.61 19.56 4.46
CA LEU A 284 -7.95 20.08 4.14
C LEU A 284 -9.07 19.18 4.66
N SER A 285 -8.81 17.88 4.80
CA SER A 285 -9.73 16.90 5.38
C SER A 285 -9.68 16.85 6.93
N GLY A 286 -8.95 17.78 7.55
CA GLY A 286 -8.87 17.94 9.00
C GLY A 286 -7.77 17.14 9.69
N TYR A 287 -6.76 16.67 8.94
CA TYR A 287 -5.58 16.05 9.55
C TYR A 287 -4.60 17.09 10.09
N SER A 288 -3.89 16.77 11.17
CA SER A 288 -2.75 17.55 11.68
C SER A 288 -1.42 17.01 11.13
N LEU A 289 -0.37 17.82 11.20
CA LEU A 289 0.99 17.35 10.93
C LEU A 289 1.66 17.02 12.27
N SER A 290 2.42 15.93 12.33
CA SER A 290 3.41 15.74 13.40
C SER A 290 4.58 16.71 13.24
N GLU A 291 5.47 16.81 14.23
CA GLU A 291 6.71 17.59 14.14
C GLU A 291 7.55 17.21 12.90
N LYS A 292 7.65 15.91 12.60
CA LYS A 292 8.31 15.42 11.38
C LYS A 292 7.56 15.83 10.11
N GLY A 293 6.23 15.84 10.16
CA GLY A 293 5.38 16.30 9.06
C GLY A 293 5.55 17.78 8.77
N GLU A 294 5.65 18.62 9.81
CA GLU A 294 5.91 20.06 9.68
C GLU A 294 7.30 20.31 9.08
N ALA A 295 8.34 19.60 9.57
CA ALA A 295 9.68 19.68 9.01
C ALA A 295 9.72 19.29 7.53
N PHE A 296 9.04 18.20 7.15
CA PHE A 296 8.91 17.79 5.75
C PHE A 296 8.18 18.84 4.90
N PHE A 297 7.09 19.42 5.41
CA PHE A 297 6.31 20.42 4.69
C PHE A 297 7.12 21.71 4.47
N ALA A 298 8.03 22.04 5.38
CA ALA A 298 8.91 23.20 5.24
C ALA A 298 9.88 23.08 4.04
N GLU A 299 10.23 21.86 3.63
CA GLU A 299 11.09 21.56 2.47
C GLU A 299 10.30 21.46 1.15
N LEU A 300 8.97 21.66 1.18
CA LEU A 300 8.09 21.47 0.02
C LEU A 300 8.38 22.46 -1.13
N ASP A 301 8.93 23.64 -0.85
CA ASP A 301 9.30 24.63 -1.89
C ASP A 301 10.28 24.02 -2.90
N GLU A 302 11.35 23.40 -2.41
CA GLU A 302 12.39 22.79 -3.25
C GLU A 302 11.85 21.62 -4.07
N SER A 303 11.00 20.79 -3.44
CA SER A 303 10.38 19.65 -4.11
C SER A 303 9.41 20.09 -5.21
N LEU A 304 8.57 21.09 -4.96
CA LEU A 304 7.63 21.63 -5.96
C LEU A 304 8.35 22.32 -7.13
N ALA A 305 9.55 22.86 -6.91
CA ALA A 305 10.38 23.42 -7.97
C ALA A 305 10.79 22.38 -9.03
N ALA A 306 10.87 21.10 -8.65
CA ALA A 306 11.23 20.01 -9.55
C ALA A 306 10.09 19.62 -10.52
N LEU A 307 8.86 20.06 -10.26
CA LEU A 307 7.73 19.87 -11.17
C LEU A 307 7.64 21.04 -12.16
N SER A 308 7.46 20.72 -13.45
CA SER A 308 7.06 21.72 -14.43
C SER A 308 5.70 22.33 -14.05
N HIS A 309 5.38 23.51 -14.58
CA HIS A 309 4.09 24.14 -14.29
C HIS A 309 2.90 23.23 -14.69
N VAL A 310 3.00 22.57 -15.85
CA VAL A 310 1.95 21.65 -16.35
C VAL A 310 1.84 20.41 -15.47
N ASP A 311 2.98 19.80 -15.11
CA ASP A 311 2.98 18.64 -14.19
C ASP A 311 2.39 19.02 -12.84
N ARG A 312 2.76 20.19 -12.30
CA ARG A 312 2.24 20.65 -11.03
C ARG A 312 0.73 20.84 -11.06
N ALA A 313 0.19 21.46 -12.12
CA ALA A 313 -1.26 21.59 -12.29
C ALA A 313 -1.96 20.22 -12.34
N ALA A 314 -1.39 19.25 -13.06
CA ALA A 314 -1.93 17.89 -13.12
C ALA A 314 -1.92 17.20 -11.75
N GLU A 315 -0.82 17.25 -11.01
CA GLU A 315 -0.70 16.62 -9.68
C GLU A 315 -1.58 17.33 -8.64
N ILE A 316 -1.73 18.66 -8.70
CA ILE A 316 -2.67 19.42 -7.86
C ILE A 316 -4.12 18.97 -8.13
N LYS A 317 -4.49 18.86 -9.42
CA LYS A 317 -5.83 18.40 -9.81
C LYS A 317 -6.10 16.99 -9.32
N GLU A 318 -5.11 16.11 -9.40
CA GLU A 318 -5.22 14.73 -8.90
C GLU A 318 -5.42 14.73 -7.38
N ALA A 319 -4.52 15.37 -6.64
CA ALA A 319 -4.52 15.35 -5.18
C ALA A 319 -5.74 16.03 -4.53
N LEU A 320 -6.22 17.14 -5.11
CA LEU A 320 -7.30 17.96 -4.54
C LEU A 320 -8.67 17.70 -5.18
N GLY A 321 -8.69 17.28 -6.45
CA GLY A 321 -9.91 17.16 -7.26
C GLY A 321 -10.32 15.72 -7.58
N GLY A 322 -9.50 14.73 -7.21
CA GLY A 322 -9.77 13.32 -7.55
C GLY A 322 -9.80 13.06 -9.06
N GLY A 323 -8.88 13.68 -9.80
CA GLY A 323 -8.59 13.36 -11.21
C GLY A 323 -9.57 13.86 -12.27
N GLY A 324 -10.70 14.48 -11.90
CA GLY A 324 -11.71 14.89 -12.88
C GLY A 324 -12.49 16.17 -12.58
N ARG A 325 -12.42 16.70 -11.36
CA ARG A 325 -13.25 17.84 -10.94
C ARG A 325 -12.52 19.17 -11.14
N VAL A 326 -13.28 20.19 -11.52
CA VAL A 326 -12.85 21.59 -11.40
C VAL A 326 -12.75 21.90 -9.91
N LEU A 327 -11.65 22.54 -9.50
CA LEU A 327 -11.42 22.90 -8.11
C LEU A 327 -12.22 24.15 -7.79
N SER A 328 -13.11 24.07 -6.79
CA SER A 328 -13.94 25.21 -6.40
C SER A 328 -13.12 26.30 -5.69
N ASP A 329 -13.65 27.51 -5.64
CA ASP A 329 -13.00 28.63 -4.95
C ASP A 329 -12.82 28.35 -3.45
N GLU A 330 -13.72 27.59 -2.84
CA GLU A 330 -13.60 27.15 -1.44
C GLU A 330 -12.38 26.24 -1.23
N VAL A 331 -12.12 25.31 -2.17
CA VAL A 331 -10.93 24.45 -2.11
C VAL A 331 -9.67 25.28 -2.22
N TRP A 332 -9.62 26.23 -3.17
CA TRP A 332 -8.48 27.12 -3.33
C TRP A 332 -8.21 28.00 -2.12
N GLN A 333 -9.28 28.53 -1.51
CA GLN A 333 -9.18 29.32 -0.30
C GLN A 333 -8.66 28.47 0.87
N GLY A 334 -9.18 27.25 1.05
CA GLY A 334 -8.69 26.32 2.06
C GLY A 334 -7.21 25.97 1.87
N VAL A 335 -6.77 25.73 0.63
CA VAL A 335 -5.35 25.48 0.33
C VAL A 335 -4.48 26.65 0.77
N ARG A 336 -4.90 27.88 0.43
CA ARG A 336 -4.17 29.09 0.83
C ARG A 336 -4.10 29.22 2.35
N GLU A 337 -5.21 28.98 3.05
CA GLU A 337 -5.28 29.02 4.52
C GLU A 337 -4.30 28.02 5.14
N VAL A 338 -4.22 26.78 4.65
CA VAL A 338 -3.23 25.81 5.12
C VAL A 338 -1.80 26.32 4.96
N PHE A 339 -1.46 26.95 3.82
CA PHE A 339 -0.13 27.54 3.62
C PHE A 339 0.13 28.73 4.54
N VAL A 340 -0.86 29.59 4.79
CA VAL A 340 -0.73 30.73 5.71
C VAL A 340 -0.51 30.25 7.14
N ASP A 341 -1.31 29.28 7.59
CA ASP A 341 -1.24 28.73 8.95
C ASP A 341 0.10 28.05 9.24
N LEU A 342 0.72 27.45 8.21
CA LEU A 342 2.03 26.83 8.31
C LEU A 342 3.19 27.83 8.08
N GLY A 343 2.92 29.12 7.82
CA GLY A 343 3.95 30.14 7.57
C GLY A 343 4.60 30.06 6.17
N HIS A 344 3.96 29.38 5.23
CA HIS A 344 4.44 29.10 3.88
C HIS A 344 3.60 29.77 2.78
N GLU A 345 2.99 30.94 3.05
CA GLU A 345 2.17 31.68 2.06
C GLU A 345 2.95 31.99 0.75
N HIS A 346 4.27 32.16 0.82
CA HIS A 346 5.10 32.34 -0.37
C HIS A 346 5.04 31.14 -1.34
N VAL A 347 4.91 29.91 -0.83
CA VAL A 347 4.80 28.68 -1.63
C VAL A 347 3.49 28.69 -2.42
N TRP A 348 2.39 29.13 -1.79
CA TRP A 348 1.10 29.33 -2.45
C TRP A 348 1.21 30.28 -3.64
N HIS A 349 1.76 31.47 -3.42
CA HIS A 349 1.90 32.50 -4.48
C HIS A 349 2.81 32.05 -5.62
N LYS A 350 3.90 31.34 -5.30
CA LYS A 350 4.89 30.90 -6.28
C LYS A 350 4.41 29.73 -7.13
N TYR A 351 3.64 28.80 -6.55
CA TYR A 351 3.39 27.50 -7.19
C TYR A 351 1.93 27.13 -7.39
N PHE A 352 1.00 27.58 -6.55
CA PHE A 352 -0.41 27.17 -6.63
C PHE A 352 -1.27 28.23 -7.29
N ALA A 353 -1.13 29.50 -6.90
CA ALA A 353 -1.88 30.60 -7.52
C ALA A 353 -1.71 30.65 -9.04
N PRO A 354 -0.50 30.41 -9.62
CA PRO A 354 -0.34 30.36 -11.06
C PRO A 354 -1.05 29.18 -11.74
N CYS A 355 -1.28 28.07 -11.02
CA CYS A 355 -1.98 26.90 -11.56
C CYS A 355 -3.50 27.01 -11.45
N ARG A 356 -4.03 27.95 -10.65
CA ARG A 356 -5.47 28.16 -10.48
C ARG A 356 -6.15 28.43 -11.82
N ASP A 357 -5.62 29.35 -12.61
CA ASP A 357 -6.18 29.73 -13.91
C ASP A 357 -6.24 28.58 -14.92
N MET A 358 -5.40 27.55 -14.75
CA MET A 358 -5.40 26.35 -15.60
C MET A 358 -6.42 25.29 -15.16
N LEU A 359 -6.90 25.36 -13.92
CA LEU A 359 -7.70 24.33 -13.26
C LEU A 359 -9.11 24.82 -12.86
N SER A 360 -9.36 26.12 -13.02
CA SER A 360 -10.66 26.79 -12.84
C SER A 360 -11.60 26.65 -14.03
#